data_AF-A0A813FX92-F1
#
_entry.id   AF-A0A813FX92-F1
#
_cell.length_a   1.000
_cell.length_b   1.000
_cell.length_c   1.000
_cell.angle_alpha   90.00
_cell.angle_beta   90.00
_cell.angle_gamma   90.00
#
_symmetry.space_group_name_H-M   'P 1'
#
loop_
_entity.id
_entity.type
_entity.pdbx_description
1 polymer ?
#
loop_
_entity_poly.entity_id
_entity_poly.type
_entity_poly.pdbx_seq_one_letter_code
_entity_poly.pdbx_strand_id
1 'polypeptide(L)'
;MGAVGSTSEVTGITGYAGGKDNGGSVCYDNYGKKGHTEVVFMRVPRDKLPSIAQAAWSGLFNDGERQDLANKGSPYRAAIGFRGGKFGSPELAKVFDDVAGGQASLEAGSGNEEDTLKQ
;
A
#
# COMPACT_ATOMS: atom_id res chain seq x y z
N MET A 1 -13.38 5.68 8.56
CA MET A 1 -13.93 4.33 8.32
C MET A 1 -13.57 3.42 9.49
N GLY A 2 -14.57 2.93 10.21
CA GLY A 2 -14.37 1.91 11.24
C GLY A 2 -14.72 0.54 10.66
N ALA A 3 -13.72 -0.25 10.29
CA ALA A 3 -13.93 -1.67 10.05
C ALA A 3 -14.42 -2.32 11.35
N VAL A 4 -15.41 -3.21 11.29
CA VAL A 4 -15.73 -4.10 12.41
C VAL A 4 -15.11 -5.44 12.04
N GLY A 5 -14.09 -5.85 12.79
CA GLY A 5 -13.40 -7.12 12.60
C GLY A 5 -12.96 -7.61 13.97
N SER A 6 -13.30 -8.85 14.30
CA SER A 6 -12.80 -9.53 15.48
C SER A 6 -11.32 -9.87 15.28
N THR A 7 -10.55 -10.04 16.36
CA THR A 7 -9.12 -10.42 16.27
C THR A 7 -8.90 -11.82 15.68
N SER A 8 -9.97 -12.58 15.43
CA SER A 8 -9.97 -13.95 14.89
C SER A 8 -10.28 -14.04 13.40
N GLU A 9 -10.69 -12.96 12.74
CA GLU A 9 -11.04 -12.96 11.32
C GLU A 9 -10.21 -11.92 10.55
N VAL A 10 -9.53 -12.36 9.49
CA VAL A 10 -8.80 -11.45 8.59
C VAL A 10 -9.82 -10.73 7.72
N THR A 11 -10.11 -9.47 8.05
CA THR A 11 -10.95 -8.60 7.20
C THR A 11 -10.05 -7.73 6.32
N GLY A 12 -10.19 -7.88 5.00
CA GLY A 12 -9.67 -6.95 4.00
C GLY A 12 -10.79 -6.04 3.48
N ILE A 13 -10.57 -4.73 3.47
CA ILE A 13 -11.48 -3.75 2.86
C ILE A 13 -10.74 -3.02 1.77
N THR A 14 -11.22 -3.12 0.53
CA THR A 14 -10.67 -2.36 -0.61
C THR A 14 -11.12 -0.91 -0.56
N GLY A 15 -10.30 -0.01 -1.10
CA GLY A 15 -10.64 1.41 -1.21
C GLY A 15 -9.54 2.22 -1.85
N TYR A 16 -9.62 3.54 -1.68
CA TYR A 16 -8.70 4.50 -2.29
C TYR A 16 -8.03 5.34 -1.20
N ALA A 17 -6.69 5.31 -1.13
CA ALA A 17 -5.94 6.00 -0.09
C ALA A 17 -4.64 6.62 -0.61
N GLY A 18 -3.99 7.38 0.27
CA GLY A 18 -2.68 7.97 -0.02
C GLY A 18 -2.71 9.11 -1.03
N GLY A 19 -3.87 9.72 -1.29
CA GLY A 19 -3.99 10.88 -2.19
C GLY A 19 -3.83 12.22 -1.49
N LYS A 20 -3.80 13.28 -2.30
CA LYS A 20 -3.67 14.68 -1.85
C LYS A 20 -5.00 15.29 -1.43
N ASP A 21 -6.08 14.92 -2.11
CA ASP A 21 -7.40 15.50 -1.91
C ASP A 21 -8.37 14.50 -1.29
N ASN A 22 -8.54 14.62 0.03
CA ASN A 22 -9.49 13.82 0.82
C ASN A 22 -10.88 14.48 0.95
N GLY A 23 -11.15 15.57 0.23
CA GLY A 23 -12.41 16.30 0.28
C GLY A 23 -13.49 15.64 -0.57
N GLY A 24 -14.73 15.63 -0.07
CA GLY A 24 -15.89 15.07 -0.77
C GLY A 24 -15.83 13.55 -0.95
N SER A 25 -16.60 13.03 -1.90
CA SER A 25 -16.62 11.59 -2.20
C SER A 25 -15.43 11.17 -3.04
N VAL A 26 -14.74 10.11 -2.61
CA VAL A 26 -13.69 9.43 -3.38
C VAL A 26 -14.29 8.14 -3.95
N CYS A 27 -14.44 8.11 -5.27
CA CYS A 27 -15.14 7.10 -6.05
C CYS A 27 -14.24 6.55 -7.16
N TYR A 28 -14.61 5.41 -7.74
CA TYR A 28 -13.84 4.75 -8.81
C TYR A 28 -13.56 5.64 -10.03
N ASP A 29 -14.44 6.58 -10.35
CA ASP A 29 -14.30 7.47 -11.50
C ASP A 29 -13.44 8.72 -11.23
N ASN A 30 -13.09 8.99 -9.96
CA ASN A 30 -12.42 10.22 -9.56
C ASN A 30 -11.20 10.05 -8.64
N TYR A 31 -10.96 8.86 -8.08
CA TYR A 31 -9.92 8.66 -7.06
C TYR A 31 -8.51 8.99 -7.56
N GLY A 32 -8.18 8.58 -8.80
CA GLY A 32 -6.89 8.89 -9.42
C GLY A 32 -6.67 10.39 -9.63
N LYS A 33 -7.71 11.14 -10.01
CA LYS A 33 -7.65 12.61 -10.15
C LYS A 33 -7.41 13.31 -8.81
N LYS A 34 -7.79 12.66 -7.70
CA LYS A 34 -7.53 13.10 -6.32
C LYS A 34 -6.19 12.60 -5.77
N GLY A 35 -5.40 11.87 -6.57
CA GLY A 35 -4.09 11.33 -6.22
C GLY A 35 -4.12 10.02 -5.44
N HIS A 36 -5.30 9.46 -5.19
CA HIS A 36 -5.40 8.18 -4.47
C HIS A 36 -4.93 7.02 -5.34
N THR A 37 -4.44 5.97 -4.70
CA THR A 37 -4.18 4.65 -5.31
C THR A 37 -5.13 3.62 -4.72
N GLU A 38 -5.30 2.51 -5.42
CA GLU A 38 -6.04 1.35 -4.93
C GLU A 38 -5.27 0.68 -3.77
N VAL A 39 -5.99 0.43 -2.67
CA VAL A 39 -5.40 -0.18 -1.47
C VAL A 39 -6.35 -1.19 -0.84
N VAL A 40 -5.77 -2.09 -0.05
CA VAL A 40 -6.51 -2.97 0.86
C VAL A 40 -6.17 -2.58 2.29
N PHE A 41 -7.16 -2.09 3.03
CA PHE A 41 -7.06 -1.91 4.47
C PHE A 41 -7.20 -3.26 5.17
N MET A 42 -6.25 -3.56 6.05
CA MET A 42 -6.26 -4.77 6.87
C MET A 42 -6.02 -4.42 8.35
N ARG A 43 -6.64 -5.18 9.24
CA ARG A 43 -6.26 -5.23 10.67
C ARG A 43 -5.53 -6.52 10.92
N VAL A 44 -4.27 -6.39 11.34
CA VAL A 44 -3.37 -7.53 11.49
C VAL A 44 -2.61 -7.42 12.80
N PRO A 45 -2.37 -8.55 13.50
CA PRO A 45 -1.45 -8.56 14.63
C PRO A 45 -0.04 -8.13 14.19
N ARG A 46 0.63 -7.32 15.02
CA ARG A 46 1.96 -6.76 14.68
C ARG A 46 3.00 -7.85 14.41
N ASP A 47 2.93 -8.97 15.13
CA ASP A 47 3.82 -10.13 14.97
C ASP A 47 3.63 -10.87 13.63
N LYS A 48 2.54 -10.59 12.90
CA LYS A 48 2.27 -11.16 11.57
C LYS A 48 2.73 -10.27 10.42
N LEU A 49 3.21 -9.06 10.69
CA LEU A 49 3.69 -8.15 9.65
C LEU A 49 4.81 -8.73 8.78
N PRO A 50 5.81 -9.47 9.31
CA PRO A 50 6.82 -10.10 8.46
C PRO A 50 6.22 -11.08 7.46
N SER A 51 5.23 -11.89 7.88
CA SER A 51 4.55 -12.85 7.00
C SER A 51 3.72 -12.14 5.92
N ILE A 52 3.10 -11.01 6.25
CA ILE A 52 2.33 -10.19 5.29
C ILE A 52 3.26 -9.52 4.29
N ALA A 53 4.38 -8.97 4.75
CA ALA A 53 5.40 -8.40 3.89
C ALA A 53 5.95 -9.46 2.92
N GLN A 54 6.22 -10.67 3.43
CA GLN A 54 6.68 -11.79 2.60
C GLN A 54 5.65 -12.14 1.52
N ALA A 55 4.37 -12.27 1.90
CA ALA A 55 3.30 -12.58 0.97
C ALA A 55 3.11 -11.49 -0.10
N ALA A 56 3.23 -10.20 0.29
CA ALA A 56 3.16 -9.09 -0.64
C ALA A 56 4.33 -9.13 -1.64
N TRP A 57 5.57 -9.21 -1.17
CA TRP A 57 6.76 -9.21 -2.03
C TRP A 57 6.83 -10.42 -2.96
N SER A 58 6.57 -11.63 -2.47
CA SER A 58 6.62 -12.83 -3.32
C SER A 58 5.40 -13.00 -4.24
N GLY A 59 4.25 -12.45 -3.84
CA GLY A 59 2.98 -12.65 -4.54
C GLY A 59 2.65 -11.55 -5.55
N LEU A 60 3.08 -10.32 -5.29
CA LEU A 60 2.72 -9.16 -6.12
C LEU A 60 3.91 -8.62 -6.92
N PHE A 61 5.15 -8.95 -6.53
CA PHE A 61 6.35 -8.41 -7.15
C PHE A 61 7.25 -9.52 -7.71
N ASN A 62 8.06 -9.16 -8.69
CA ASN A 62 9.16 -9.94 -9.23
C ASN A 62 10.32 -8.96 -9.51
N ASP A 63 11.49 -9.22 -8.94
CA ASP A 63 12.67 -8.35 -9.05
C ASP A 63 12.39 -6.86 -8.71
N GLY A 64 11.55 -6.63 -7.70
CA GLY A 64 11.20 -5.28 -7.23
C GLY A 64 10.10 -4.58 -8.02
N GLU A 65 9.69 -5.14 -9.16
CA GLU A 65 8.60 -4.61 -9.99
C GLU A 65 7.32 -5.42 -9.78
N ARG A 66 6.16 -4.78 -9.92
CA ARG A 66 4.89 -5.53 -9.79
C ARG A 66 4.70 -6.50 -10.96
N GLN A 67 3.98 -7.58 -10.72
CA GLN A 67 3.63 -8.57 -11.75
C GLN A 67 2.50 -8.11 -12.68
N ASP A 68 1.62 -7.21 -12.24
CA ASP A 68 0.54 -6.66 -13.09
C ASP A 68 1.09 -5.60 -14.06
N LEU A 69 1.15 -5.95 -15.34
CA LEU A 69 1.64 -5.08 -16.41
C LEU A 69 0.52 -4.34 -17.17
N ALA A 70 -0.74 -4.66 -16.91
CA ALA A 70 -1.89 -4.11 -17.63
C ALA A 70 -2.34 -2.78 -17.02
N ASN A 71 -2.44 -2.72 -15.70
CA ASN A 71 -2.84 -1.50 -14.99
C ASN A 71 -1.62 -0.61 -14.75
N LYS A 72 -1.69 0.63 -15.25
CA LYS A 72 -0.57 1.58 -15.25
C LYS A 72 -0.99 2.97 -14.82
N GLY A 73 -0.05 3.69 -14.23
CA GLY A 73 -0.20 5.07 -13.78
C GLY A 73 -0.28 5.17 -12.26
N SER A 74 -0.20 6.41 -11.78
CA SER A 74 -0.27 6.73 -10.34
C SER A 74 -1.44 6.09 -9.56
N PRO A 75 -2.63 5.78 -10.14
CA PRO A 75 -3.70 5.08 -9.43
C PRO A 75 -3.40 3.63 -9.05
N TYR A 76 -2.34 3.04 -9.60
CA TYR A 76 -1.93 1.64 -9.39
C TYR A 76 -0.51 1.51 -8.81
N ARG A 77 0.06 2.62 -8.30
CA ARG A 77 1.38 2.60 -7.66
C ARG A 77 1.38 1.67 -6.45
N ALA A 78 2.53 1.02 -6.21
CA ALA A 78 2.75 0.29 -4.98
C ALA A 78 2.75 1.24 -3.79
N ALA A 79 1.91 0.97 -2.79
CA ALA A 79 1.80 1.81 -1.61
C ALA A 79 1.57 0.96 -0.36
N ILE A 80 2.18 1.40 0.74
CA ILE A 80 1.90 0.88 2.07
C ILE A 80 1.63 2.03 3.04
N GLY A 81 0.59 1.86 3.84
CA GLY A 81 0.13 2.88 4.79
C GLY A 81 0.18 2.37 6.22
N PHE A 82 0.81 3.14 7.10
CA PHE A 82 0.76 2.96 8.55
C PHE A 82 0.30 4.25 9.22
N ARG A 83 -0.17 4.15 10.46
CA ARG A 83 -0.56 5.33 11.23
C ARG A 83 0.67 6.22 11.46
N GLY A 84 0.67 7.42 10.89
CA GLY A 84 1.81 8.35 10.93
C GLY A 84 2.88 8.10 9.85
N GLY A 85 2.65 7.16 8.94
CA GLY A 85 3.56 6.85 7.82
C GLY A 85 4.93 6.34 8.25
N LYS A 86 5.91 6.40 7.34
CA LYS A 86 7.29 5.95 7.58
C LYS A 86 7.94 6.63 8.80
N PHE A 87 7.60 7.89 9.07
CA PHE A 87 8.18 8.65 10.20
C PHE A 87 7.48 8.39 11.53
N GLY A 88 6.17 8.12 11.53
CA GLY A 88 5.41 7.82 12.74
C GLY A 88 5.43 6.34 13.14
N SER A 89 5.89 5.46 12.26
CA SER A 89 6.03 4.02 12.51
C SER A 89 7.25 3.45 11.77
N PRO A 90 8.48 3.96 12.05
CA PRO A 90 9.69 3.54 11.35
C PRO A 90 10.00 2.05 11.55
N GLU A 91 9.59 1.46 12.68
CA GLU A 91 9.75 0.04 12.95
C GLU A 91 8.89 -0.83 12.03
N LEU A 92 7.70 -0.35 11.64
CA LEU A 92 6.81 -1.07 10.72
C LEU A 92 7.30 -0.96 9.29
N ALA A 93 7.78 0.23 8.89
CA ALA A 93 8.41 0.42 7.57
C ALA A 93 9.64 -0.49 7.42
N LYS A 94 10.48 -0.56 8.45
CA LYS A 94 11.68 -1.41 8.46
C LYS A 94 11.38 -2.89 8.21
N VAL A 95 10.28 -3.44 8.74
CA VAL A 95 9.88 -4.83 8.47
C VAL A 95 9.70 -5.09 6.97
N PHE A 96 9.05 -4.17 6.26
CA PHE A 96 8.81 -4.34 4.82
C PHE A 96 10.07 -4.12 4.00
N ASP A 97 10.91 -3.15 4.36
CA ASP A 97 12.23 -2.93 3.75
C ASP A 97 13.16 -4.15 3.93
N ASP A 98 13.20 -4.72 5.15
CA ASP A 98 14.05 -5.88 5.45
C ASP A 98 13.65 -7.11 4.63
N VAL A 99 12.33 -7.34 4.46
CA VAL A 99 11.82 -8.46 3.66
C VAL A 99 12.00 -8.23 2.17
N ALA A 100 11.97 -6.98 1.69
CA ALA A 100 12.27 -6.65 0.29
C ALA A 100 13.70 -7.05 -0.10
N GLY A 101 14.62 -7.17 0.87
CA GLY A 101 15.97 -7.70 0.64
C GLY A 101 16.79 -6.90 -0.38
N GLY A 102 16.48 -5.60 -0.55
CA GLY A 102 17.11 -4.72 -1.53
C GLY A 102 16.52 -4.77 -2.95
N GLN A 103 15.45 -5.55 -3.18
CA GLN A 103 14.75 -5.57 -4.47
C GLN A 103 13.98 -4.26 -4.73
N ALA A 104 13.54 -3.59 -3.67
CA ALA A 104 12.88 -2.29 -3.70
C ALA A 104 13.20 -1.51 -2.42
N SER A 105 12.96 -0.19 -2.44
CA SER A 105 13.04 0.67 -1.26
C SER A 105 11.68 1.31 -0.95
N LEU A 106 11.35 1.44 0.33
CA LEU A 106 10.21 2.24 0.75
C LEU A 106 10.57 3.71 0.84
N GLU A 107 9.91 4.52 0.03
CA GLU A 107 10.03 5.98 0.07
C GLU A 107 8.83 6.64 0.77
N ALA A 108 9.02 7.86 1.27
CA ALA A 108 7.92 8.63 1.82
C ALA A 108 6.99 9.10 0.69
N GLY A 109 5.72 8.71 0.76
CA GLY A 109 4.71 9.14 -0.21
C GLY A 109 4.25 10.58 0.00
N SER A 110 4.00 11.27 -1.11
CA SER A 110 3.42 12.60 -1.26
C SER A 110 2.04 12.59 -1.93
N GLY A 111 1.61 11.43 -2.44
CA GLY A 111 0.25 11.15 -2.87
C GLY A 111 -0.07 11.48 -4.32
N ASN A 112 0.97 11.58 -5.15
CA ASN A 112 0.86 11.73 -6.60
C ASN A 112 2.07 11.09 -7.29
N GLU A 113 2.70 10.12 -6.64
CA GLU A 113 3.86 9.44 -7.22
C GLU A 113 3.42 8.80 -8.53
N GLU A 114 4.27 8.93 -9.53
CA GLU A 114 4.12 8.16 -10.75
C GLU A 114 4.22 6.67 -10.44
N ASP A 115 3.78 5.91 -11.42
CA ASP A 115 3.94 4.48 -11.41
C ASP A 115 5.43 4.09 -11.40
N THR A 116 5.80 3.10 -10.58
CA THR A 116 7.17 2.56 -10.52
C THR A 116 7.47 1.57 -11.63
N LEU A 117 6.45 1.05 -12.33
CA LEU A 117 6.65 0.08 -13.41
C LEU A 117 7.43 0.72 -14.55
N LYS A 118 8.68 0.26 -14.73
CA LYS A 118 9.53 0.67 -15.85
C LYS A 118 8.84 0.35 -17.17
N GLN A 119 8.68 1.37 -18.01
CA GLN A 119 8.12 1.24 -19.36
C GLN A 119 9.14 0.66 -20.34
#